data_AF-A0A9D4T105-F1
#
_entry.id   AF-A0A9D4T105-F1
#
_cell.length_a   1.000
_cell.length_b   1.000
_cell.length_c   1.000
_cell.angle_alpha   90.00
_cell.angle_beta   90.00
_cell.angle_gamma   90.00
#
_symmetry.space_group_name_H-M   'P 1'
#
loop_
_entity.id
_entity.type
_entity.pdbx_description
1 polymer ?
#
loop_
_entity_poly.entity_id
_entity_poly.type
_entity_poly.pdbx_seq_one_letter_code
_entity_poly.pdbx_strand_id
1 'polypeptide(L)'
;MTLCGFPYGCEFNSTEMVWSQDTGYIPAKNTLFTLGGIEELLNEAIALVAPENWLRDCAHLERPEKEAWQRDGAIDTTIDSIIIPQGSESSSFSDSSVSDISGVQKLMNPVCTG
;
A
#
# COMPACT_ATOMS: atom_id res chain seq x y z
N MET A 1 7.42 8.11 -16.09
CA MET A 1 6.45 8.30 -14.99
C MET A 1 6.43 6.99 -14.24
N THR A 2 7.40 6.80 -13.34
CA THR A 2 7.53 5.56 -12.59
C THR A 2 6.53 5.64 -11.44
N LEU A 3 5.50 4.80 -11.48
CA LEU A 3 4.62 4.60 -10.34
C LEU A 3 5.49 4.06 -9.18
N CYS A 4 5.82 4.93 -8.24
CA CYS A 4 6.33 4.53 -6.93
C CYS A 4 5.13 3.90 -6.20
N GLY A 5 4.79 2.66 -6.55
CA GLY A 5 3.68 1.96 -5.91
C GLY A 5 4.06 1.72 -4.45
N PHE A 6 3.28 2.30 -3.53
CA PHE A 6 3.35 1.91 -2.12
C PHE A 6 3.19 0.39 -2.06
N PRO A 7 4.18 -0.38 -1.57
CA PRO A 7 4.16 -1.84 -1.68
C PRO A 7 3.01 -2.51 -0.90
N TYR A 8 2.17 -1.75 -0.18
CA TYR A 8 1.16 -2.28 0.74
C TYR A 8 -0.17 -1.51 0.83
N GLY A 9 -0.47 -0.58 -0.09
CA GLY A 9 -1.75 0.15 -0.04
C GLY A 9 -2.58 -0.05 -1.30
N CYS A 10 -3.62 -0.87 -1.21
CA CYS A 10 -4.56 -1.10 -2.32
C CYS A 10 -5.33 0.18 -2.71
N GLU A 11 -5.43 1.13 -1.78
CA GLU A 11 -5.98 2.47 -2.00
C GLU A 11 -5.14 3.36 -2.93
N PHE A 12 -3.91 2.95 -3.28
CA PHE A 12 -3.02 3.66 -4.20
C PHE A 12 -2.88 2.98 -5.58
N ASN A 13 -3.65 1.92 -5.85
CA ASN A 13 -3.61 1.19 -7.11
C ASN A 13 -4.99 1.11 -7.75
N SER A 14 -5.21 1.85 -8.85
CA SER A 14 -6.48 1.84 -9.57
C SER A 14 -6.83 0.46 -10.14
N THR A 15 -5.83 -0.39 -10.42
CA THR A 15 -6.08 -1.77 -10.86
C THR A 15 -6.73 -2.59 -9.76
N GLU A 16 -6.24 -2.49 -8.52
CA GLU A 16 -6.83 -3.19 -7.37
C GLU A 16 -8.24 -2.67 -7.06
N MET A 17 -8.47 -1.36 -7.24
CA MET A 17 -9.80 -0.77 -7.10
C MET A 17 -10.79 -1.32 -8.13
N VAL A 18 -10.38 -1.49 -9.38
CA VAL A 18 -11.20 -2.13 -10.42
C VAL A 18 -11.42 -3.61 -10.09
N TRP A 19 -10.38 -4.34 -9.71
CA TRP A 19 -10.48 -5.74 -9.31
C TRP A 19 -11.41 -5.97 -8.11
N SER A 20 -11.47 -5.02 -7.16
CA SER A 20 -12.40 -5.10 -6.04
C SER A 20 -13.88 -5.10 -6.48
N GLN A 21 -14.19 -4.48 -7.62
CA GLN A 21 -15.55 -4.46 -8.18
C GLN A 21 -15.92 -5.84 -8.75
N ASP A 22 -15.01 -6.47 -9.51
CA ASP A 22 -15.21 -7.77 -10.14
C ASP A 22 -15.27 -8.91 -9.11
N THR A 23 -14.41 -8.85 -8.10
CA THR A 23 -14.35 -9.84 -7.02
C THR A 23 -15.56 -9.79 -6.10
N GLY A 24 -16.32 -8.69 -6.06
CA GLY A 24 -17.64 -8.64 -5.42
C GLY A 24 -18.77 -9.17 -6.30
N TYR A 25 -18.66 -8.95 -7.62
CA TYR A 25 -19.68 -9.33 -8.60
C TYR A 25 -19.85 -10.84 -8.77
N ILE A 26 -18.73 -11.56 -8.96
CA ILE A 26 -18.72 -13.00 -9.22
C ILE A 26 -19.36 -13.82 -8.08
N PRO A 27 -18.93 -13.70 -6.81
CA PRO A 27 -19.53 -14.48 -5.72
C PRO A 27 -20.99 -14.09 -5.43
N ALA A 28 -21.40 -12.86 -5.72
CA ALA A 28 -22.79 -12.44 -5.54
C ALA A 28 -23.74 -13.11 -6.56
N LYS A 29 -23.25 -13.47 -7.75
CA LYS A 29 -24.05 -14.07 -8.83
C LYS A 29 -23.80 -15.56 -9.06
N ASN A 30 -22.72 -16.10 -8.50
CA ASN A 30 -22.38 -17.51 -8.66
C ASN A 30 -23.33 -18.40 -7.84
N THR A 31 -24.35 -18.95 -8.51
CA THR A 31 -25.31 -19.89 -7.90
C THR A 31 -24.98 -21.36 -8.19
N LEU A 32 -24.16 -21.62 -9.22
CA LEU A 32 -23.87 -22.96 -9.72
C LEU A 32 -22.55 -23.52 -9.16
N PHE A 33 -21.64 -22.66 -8.68
CA PHE A 33 -20.34 -23.03 -8.11
C PHE A 33 -19.48 -23.92 -9.04
N THR A 34 -19.69 -23.82 -10.35
CA THR A 34 -18.92 -24.52 -11.37
C THR A 34 -17.90 -23.60 -12.01
N LEU A 35 -16.80 -24.16 -12.53
CA LEU A 35 -15.76 -23.38 -13.20
C LEU A 35 -16.29 -22.67 -14.45
N GLY A 36 -17.14 -23.33 -15.25
CA GLY A 36 -17.75 -22.72 -16.43
C GLY A 36 -18.66 -21.54 -16.09
N GLY A 37 -19.44 -21.64 -15.00
CA GLY A 37 -20.26 -20.51 -14.54
C GLY A 37 -19.42 -19.33 -14.03
N ILE A 38 -18.28 -19.61 -13.38
CA ILE A 38 -17.33 -18.57 -12.99
C ILE A 38 -16.70 -17.89 -14.20
N GLU A 39 -16.35 -18.65 -15.24
CA GLU A 39 -15.77 -18.11 -16.48
C GLU A 39 -16.74 -17.17 -17.21
N GLU A 40 -18.02 -17.55 -17.31
CA GLU A 40 -19.05 -16.69 -17.89
C GLU A 40 -19.24 -15.39 -17.08
N LEU A 41 -19.32 -15.50 -15.75
CA LEU A 41 -19.47 -14.34 -14.85
C LEU A 41 -18.25 -13.42 -14.87
N LEU A 42 -17.04 -13.97 -15.02
CA LEU A 42 -15.82 -13.20 -15.15
C LEU A 42 -15.83 -12.39 -16.45
N ASN A 43 -16.20 -13.00 -17.57
CA ASN A 43 -16.32 -12.30 -18.85
C ASN A 43 -17.37 -11.17 -18.78
N GLU A 44 -18.50 -11.41 -18.10
CA GLU A 44 -19.51 -10.38 -17.87
C GLU A 44 -18.98 -9.24 -16.99
N ALA A 45 -18.29 -9.55 -15.89
CA ALA A 45 -17.70 -8.56 -14.99
C ALA A 45 -16.71 -7.66 -15.73
N ILE A 46 -15.77 -8.24 -16.49
CA ILE A 46 -14.79 -7.50 -17.30
C ILE A 46 -15.50 -6.58 -18.32
N ALA A 47 -16.60 -7.04 -18.93
CA ALA A 47 -17.36 -6.23 -19.89
C ALA A 47 -18.11 -5.05 -19.24
N LEU A 48 -18.41 -5.11 -17.94
CA LEU A 48 -19.03 -4.02 -17.18
C LEU A 48 -18.03 -2.93 -16.80
N VAL A 49 -16.72 -3.22 -16.83
CA VAL A 49 -15.68 -2.23 -16.55
C VAL A 49 -15.51 -1.29 -17.74
N ALA A 50 -16.23 -0.17 -17.70
CA ALA A 50 -16.15 0.87 -18.71
C ALA A 50 -14.92 1.78 -18.51
N PRO A 51 -14.43 2.48 -19.56
CA PRO A 51 -13.35 3.46 -19.45
C PRO A 51 -13.57 4.53 -18.38
N GLU A 52 -14.83 4.90 -18.13
CA GLU A 52 -15.22 5.86 -17.12
C GLU A 52 -14.92 5.36 -15.70
N ASN A 53 -15.00 4.04 -15.46
CA ASN A 53 -14.64 3.44 -14.17
C ASN A 53 -13.13 3.61 -13.91
N TRP A 54 -12.31 3.38 -14.93
CA TRP A 54 -10.86 3.59 -14.84
C TRP A 54 -10.52 5.05 -14.58
N LEU A 55 -11.17 5.99 -15.28
CA LEU A 55 -10.95 7.42 -15.07
C LEU A 55 -11.34 7.85 -13.65
N ARG A 56 -12.50 7.38 -13.17
CA ARG A 56 -12.96 7.63 -11.79
C ARG A 56 -11.96 7.07 -10.78
N ASP A 57 -11.51 5.83 -10.95
CA ASP A 57 -10.64 5.15 -9.99
C ASP A 57 -9.24 5.78 -9.99
N CYS A 58 -8.71 6.16 -11.15
CA CYS A 58 -7.47 6.95 -11.24
C CYS A 58 -7.61 8.33 -10.56
N ALA A 59 -8.74 9.02 -10.76
CA ALA A 59 -8.98 10.31 -10.07
C ALA A 59 -9.15 10.14 -8.55
N HIS A 60 -9.67 8.99 -8.10
CA HIS A 60 -9.79 8.70 -6.67
C HIS A 60 -8.44 8.65 -5.96
N LEU A 61 -7.38 8.21 -6.65
CA LEU A 61 -6.04 8.04 -6.08
C LEU A 61 -5.40 9.36 -5.60
N GLU A 62 -5.78 10.49 -6.19
CA GLU A 62 -5.18 11.80 -5.85
C GLU A 62 -5.40 12.18 -4.38
N ARG A 63 -6.56 11.83 -3.83
CA ARG A 63 -6.92 12.14 -2.44
C ARG A 63 -6.11 11.33 -1.42
N PRO A 64 -6.13 9.99 -1.41
CA PRO A 64 -5.34 9.20 -0.48
C PRO A 64 -3.84 9.47 -0.66
N GLU A 65 -3.35 9.69 -1.88
CA GLU A 65 -1.94 10.05 -2.13
C GLU A 65 -1.58 11.36 -1.40
N LYS A 66 -2.40 12.40 -1.54
CA LYS A 66 -2.19 13.67 -0.85
C LYS A 66 -2.26 13.52 0.67
N GLU A 67 -3.20 12.74 1.19
CA GLU A 67 -3.33 12.47 2.63
C GLU A 67 -2.12 11.70 3.17
N ALA A 68 -1.58 10.74 2.41
CA ALA A 68 -0.36 10.02 2.77
C ALA A 68 0.84 10.97 2.81
N TRP A 69 1.01 11.81 1.79
CA TRP A 69 2.08 12.81 1.74
C TRP A 69 2.03 13.81 2.92
N GLN A 70 0.83 14.25 3.30
CA GLN A 70 0.64 15.14 4.45
C GLN A 70 1.01 14.45 5.78
N ARG A 71 0.66 13.18 5.95
CA ARG A 71 1.02 12.41 7.15
C ARG A 71 2.53 12.22 7.26
N ASP A 72 3.20 11.91 6.16
CA ASP A 72 4.66 11.74 6.16
C ASP A 72 5.38 13.04 6.53
N GLY A 73 4.97 14.19 5.97
CA GLY A 73 5.53 15.49 6.35
C GLY A 73 5.27 15.88 7.82
N ALA A 74 4.16 15.43 8.40
CA ALA A 74 3.84 15.67 9.80
C ALA A 74 4.72 14.84 10.76
N ILE A 75 5.12 13.63 10.36
CA ILE A 75 6.02 12.77 11.15
C ILE A 75 7.38 13.44 11.32
N ASP A 76 7.94 13.99 10.24
CA ASP A 76 9.25 14.68 10.25
C ASP A 76 9.24 15.86 11.24
N THR A 77 8.16 16.65 11.23
CA THR A 77 7.98 17.79 12.14
C THR A 77 7.81 17.36 13.60
N THR A 78 7.23 16.18 13.85
CA THR A 78 6.95 15.72 15.22
C THR A 78 8.17 15.04 15.85
N ILE A 79 8.94 14.28 15.07
CA ILE A 79 10.16 13.59 15.54
C ILE A 79 11.22 14.60 16.00
N ASP A 80 11.38 15.72 15.28
CA ASP A 80 12.30 16.80 15.66
C ASP A 80 11.98 17.44 17.03
N SER A 81 10.73 17.32 17.49
CA SER A 81 10.31 17.84 18.80
C SER A 81 10.58 16.87 19.96
N ILE A 82 10.84 15.59 19.68
CA ILE A 82 11.15 14.56 20.68
C ILE A 82 12.68 14.46 20.81
N ILE A 83 13.32 15.55 21.20
CA ILE A 83 14.72 15.53 21.65
C ILE A 83 14.70 15.07 23.10
N ILE A 84 15.00 13.79 23.36
CA ILE A 84 15.23 13.29 24.72
C ILE A 84 16.59 13.83 25.18
N PRO A 85 16.67 14.71 26.20
CA PRO A 85 17.95 15.13 26.72
C PRO A 85 18.61 13.93 27.38
N GLN A 86 19.80 13.53 26.90
CA GLN A 86 20.68 12.62 27.62
C GLN A 86 21.26 13.35 28.84
N GLY A 87 20.45 13.48 29.89
CA GLY A 87 20.88 13.81 31.24
C GLY A 87 21.53 12.58 31.87
N SER A 88 22.78 12.77 32.30
CA SER A 88 23.69 11.78 32.86
C SER A 88 23.18 11.09 34.13
N GLU A 89 22.70 9.85 34.03
CA GLU A 89 22.71 8.93 35.17
C GLU A 89 23.23 7.58 34.67
N SER A 90 24.46 7.24 35.04
CA SER A 90 25.12 5.98 34.67
C SER A 90 24.39 4.81 35.32
N SER A 91 23.64 4.04 34.55
CA SER A 91 23.38 2.62 34.82
C SER A 91 23.92 1.81 33.66
N SER A 92 24.99 1.05 33.94
CA SER A 92 25.62 0.15 32.99
C SER A 92 24.63 -0.98 32.67
N PHE A 93 23.92 -0.87 31.55
CA PHE A 93 23.21 -2.00 30.96
C PHE A 93 24.22 -2.75 30.09
N SER A 94 24.54 -3.97 30.49
CA SER A 94 25.44 -4.86 29.75
C SER A 94 25.02 -4.96 28.29
N ASP A 95 25.92 -4.57 27.39
CA ASP A 95 25.83 -4.80 25.97
C ASP A 95 25.87 -6.31 25.72
N SER A 96 24.70 -6.91 25.52
CA SER A 96 24.62 -8.25 24.94
C SER A 96 24.64 -8.06 23.44
N SER A 97 25.83 -8.24 22.87
CA SER A 97 26.09 -8.11 21.45
C SER A 97 25.13 -8.96 20.64
N VAL A 98 24.19 -8.29 19.96
CA VAL A 98 23.36 -8.88 18.93
C VAL A 98 24.21 -9.06 17.67
N SER A 99 24.65 -10.29 17.43
CA SER A 99 25.31 -10.65 16.19
C SER A 99 24.37 -10.43 15.00
N ASP A 100 24.83 -9.60 14.06
CA ASP A 100 24.43 -9.54 12.65
C ASP A 100 22.94 -9.25 12.31
N ILE A 101 22.61 -7.96 12.20
CA ILE A 101 21.40 -7.45 11.53
C ILE A 101 21.67 -6.90 10.11
N SER A 102 22.74 -7.37 9.45
CA SER A 102 23.11 -6.97 8.08
C SER A 102 22.01 -7.23 7.02
N GLY A 103 21.02 -8.07 7.34
CA GLY A 103 19.87 -8.35 6.47
C GLY A 103 18.74 -7.30 6.50
N VAL A 104 18.62 -6.50 7.55
CA VAL A 104 17.44 -5.63 7.74
C VAL A 104 17.57 -4.30 6.97
N GLN A 105 18.80 -3.79 6.81
CA GLN A 105 19.05 -2.53 6.08
C GLN A 105 18.78 -2.63 4.57
N LYS A 106 18.75 -3.83 4.00
CA LYS A 106 18.56 -4.01 2.55
C LYS A 106 17.11 -3.82 2.09
N LEU A 107 16.14 -3.79 3.01
CA LEU A 107 14.72 -3.68 2.68
C LEU A 107 14.17 -2.24 2.72
N MET A 108 14.92 -1.28 3.27
CA MET A 108 14.44 0.11 3.43
C MET A 108 15.00 1.09 2.39
N ASN A 109 15.83 0.65 1.44
CA ASN A 109 16.32 1.50 0.36
C ASN A 109 15.62 1.14 -0.95
N PRO A 110 14.51 1.80 -1.33
CA PRO A 110 14.21 1.93 -2.75
C PRO A 110 15.29 2.83 -3.34
N VAL A 111 16.22 2.23 -4.07
CA VAL A 111 17.14 2.94 -4.95
C VAL A 111 16.31 3.56 -6.06
N CYS A 112 15.88 4.80 -5.87
CA CYS A 112 15.37 5.64 -6.94
C CYS A 112 16.58 6.25 -7.67
N THR A 113 17.08 5.58 -8.70
CA THR A 113 18.05 6.17 -9.64
C THR A 113 17.37 6.44 -10.97
N GLY A 114 17.35 7.73 -11.35
CA GLY A 114 17.38 8.24 -12.72
C GLY A 114 16.09 8.15 -13.52
#